data_AF-M0ZNU8-F1
#
_entry.id   AF-M0ZNU8-F1
#
_cell.length_a   1.000
_cell.length_b   1.000
_cell.length_c   1.000
_cell.angle_alpha   90.00
_cell.angle_beta   90.00
_cell.angle_gamma   90.00
#
_symmetry.space_group_name_H-M   'P 1'
#
loop_
_entity.id
_entity.type
_entity.pdbx_description
1 polymer ?
#
loop_
_entity_poly.entity_id
_entity_poly.type
_entity_poly.pdbx_seq_one_letter_code
_entity_poly.pdbx_strand_id
1 'polypeptide(L)'
;MTAPNGENSTESSSLATLAPLQAVLFDVDGTLCDSDPLHYYAFREMLLEIGYNCGVPVDEEWFIKTIAGKHNDDIASALFPDDQERGLKFCDEKEAMFRRFGTPCI
;
A
#
# COMPACT_ATOMS: atom_id res chain seq x y z
N MET A 1 -2.84 57.51 -11.03
CA MET A 1 -2.33 56.15 -11.32
C MET A 1 -3.14 55.19 -10.47
N THR A 2 -4.25 54.72 -11.03
CA THR A 2 -5.14 53.73 -10.40
C THR A 2 -4.67 52.36 -10.86
N ALA A 3 -4.18 51.55 -9.93
CA ALA A 3 -3.75 50.18 -10.22
C ALA A 3 -4.97 49.32 -10.60
N PRO A 4 -4.84 48.37 -11.54
CA PRO A 4 -5.92 47.43 -11.83
C PRO A 4 -5.97 46.40 -10.71
N ASN A 5 -7.17 46.18 -10.17
CA ASN A 5 -7.46 45.13 -9.22
C ASN A 5 -7.35 43.79 -9.95
N GLY A 6 -6.30 43.02 -9.66
CA GLY A 6 -6.11 41.68 -10.20
C GLY A 6 -7.09 40.72 -9.53
N GLU A 7 -8.21 40.45 -10.18
CA GLU A 7 -9.13 39.37 -9.84
C GLU A 7 -8.46 38.05 -10.26
N ASN A 8 -7.79 37.38 -9.31
CA ASN A 8 -7.30 36.02 -9.51
C ASN A 8 -8.36 35.04 -9.00
N SER A 9 -9.37 34.78 -9.84
CA SER A 9 -10.43 33.80 -9.58
C SER A 9 -9.80 32.41 -9.53
N THR A 10 -9.48 31.97 -8.31
CA THR A 10 -9.14 30.57 -8.05
C THR A 10 -10.48 29.83 -8.02
N GLU A 11 -10.96 29.43 -9.19
CA GLU A 11 -12.14 28.57 -9.34
C GLU A 11 -11.82 27.21 -8.70
N SER A 12 -12.08 27.12 -7.40
CA SER A 12 -12.09 25.85 -6.67
C SER A 12 -13.33 25.10 -7.12
N SER A 13 -13.17 24.21 -8.10
CA SER A 13 -14.25 23.34 -8.54
C SER A 13 -14.56 22.35 -7.40
N SER A 14 -15.50 22.73 -6.55
CA SER A 14 -15.98 21.86 -5.48
C SER A 14 -16.66 20.64 -6.08
N LEU A 15 -16.26 19.43 -5.68
CA LEU A 15 -16.98 18.19 -6.05
C LEU A 15 -18.47 18.24 -5.65
N ALA A 16 -18.83 19.09 -4.68
CA ALA A 16 -20.20 19.30 -4.24
C ALA A 16 -21.10 19.97 -5.29
N THR A 17 -20.55 20.56 -6.36
CA THR A 17 -21.36 21.15 -7.45
C THR A 17 -21.73 20.14 -8.54
N LEU A 18 -21.08 18.96 -8.59
CA LEU A 18 -21.32 17.95 -9.62
C LEU A 18 -22.50 17.03 -9.29
N ALA A 19 -22.68 16.69 -8.01
CA ALA A 19 -23.84 15.97 -7.48
C ALA A 19 -23.82 16.03 -5.93
N PRO A 20 -24.96 15.82 -5.25
CA PRO A 20 -24.98 15.63 -3.80
C PRO A 20 -24.10 14.43 -3.42
N LEU A 21 -23.08 14.65 -2.58
CA LEU A 21 -22.24 13.58 -2.04
C LEU A 21 -23.08 12.68 -1.14
N GLN A 22 -23.20 11.40 -1.49
CA GLN A 22 -24.00 10.43 -0.73
C GLN A 22 -23.15 9.56 0.20
N ALA A 23 -21.94 9.20 -0.21
CA ALA A 23 -21.03 8.36 0.57
C ALA A 23 -19.57 8.60 0.17
N VAL A 24 -18.65 8.27 1.07
CA VAL A 24 -17.21 8.18 0.83
C VAL A 24 -16.73 6.83 1.35
N LEU A 25 -15.98 6.09 0.53
CA LEU A 25 -15.34 4.84 0.93
C LEU A 25 -13.85 5.11 1.13
N PHE A 26 -13.34 4.74 2.29
CA PHE A 26 -11.92 4.84 2.61
C PHE A 26 -11.33 3.44 2.64
N ASP A 27 -10.20 3.29 1.98
CA ASP A 27 -9.30 2.16 2.22
C ASP A 27 -8.58 2.32 3.57
N VAL A 28 -7.96 1.27 4.10
CA VAL A 28 -7.31 1.28 5.41
C VAL A 28 -5.81 1.51 5.27
N ASP A 29 -5.12 0.56 4.64
CA ASP A 29 -3.65 0.57 4.55
C ASP A 29 -3.18 1.59 3.52
N GLY A 30 -2.22 2.44 3.91
CA GLY A 30 -1.75 3.55 3.09
C GLY A 30 -2.76 4.69 2.89
N THR A 31 -4.00 4.55 3.40
CA THR A 31 -5.07 5.56 3.30
C THR A 31 -5.48 6.14 4.64
N LEU A 32 -6.02 5.31 5.56
CA LEU A 32 -6.37 5.74 6.92
C LEU A 32 -5.22 5.53 7.91
N CYS A 33 -4.31 4.62 7.61
CA CYS A 33 -3.15 4.29 8.42
C CYS A 33 -1.88 4.28 7.56
N ASP A 34 -0.80 4.86 8.07
CA ASP A 34 0.53 4.81 7.44
C ASP A 34 1.21 3.46 7.74
N SER A 35 0.57 2.38 7.29
CA SER A 35 1.00 0.98 7.51
C SER A 35 1.86 0.43 6.38
N ASP A 36 1.89 1.07 5.21
CA ASP A 36 2.68 0.64 4.05
C ASP A 36 4.18 0.45 4.35
N PRO A 37 4.86 1.34 5.11
CA PRO A 37 6.26 1.13 5.47
C PRO A 37 6.51 -0.16 6.27
N LEU A 38 5.55 -0.54 7.11
CA LEU A 38 5.62 -1.76 7.91
C LEU A 38 5.32 -3.01 7.07
N HIS A 39 4.37 -2.91 6.13
CA HIS A 39 4.13 -3.98 5.16
C HIS A 39 5.34 -4.22 4.25
N TYR A 40 5.95 -3.14 3.74
CA TYR A 40 7.19 -3.22 2.97
C TYR A 40 8.29 -3.93 3.76
N TYR A 41 8.50 -3.54 5.03
CA TYR A 41 9.50 -4.17 5.88
C TYR A 41 9.21 -5.67 6.10
N ALA A 42 7.96 -6.05 6.39
CA ALA A 42 7.56 -7.44 6.55
C ALA A 42 7.87 -8.30 5.31
N PHE A 43 7.47 -7.81 4.14
CA PHE A 43 7.74 -8.49 2.88
C PHE A 43 9.23 -8.57 2.58
N ARG A 44 9.97 -7.46 2.76
CA ARG A 44 11.40 -7.41 2.47
C ARG A 44 12.19 -8.44 3.28
N GLU A 45 11.94 -8.53 4.59
CA GLU A 45 12.63 -9.49 5.46
C GLU A 45 12.27 -10.93 5.09
N MET A 46 10.98 -11.25 4.94
CA MET A 46 10.56 -12.62 4.64
C MET A 46 10.98 -13.09 3.24
N LEU A 47 10.97 -12.20 2.24
CA LEU A 47 11.47 -12.51 0.90
C LEU A 47 12.98 -12.76 0.95
N LEU A 48 13.71 -12.02 1.77
CA LEU A 48 15.15 -12.24 1.96
C LEU A 48 15.42 -13.60 2.64
N GLU A 49 14.65 -13.98 3.66
CA GLU A 49 14.78 -15.26 4.37
C GLU A 49 14.65 -16.48 3.46
N ILE A 50 13.75 -16.42 2.46
CA ILE A 50 13.55 -17.51 1.50
C ILE A 50 14.50 -17.44 0.29
N GLY A 51 15.42 -16.48 0.26
CA GLY A 51 16.36 -16.27 -0.84
C GLY A 51 15.73 -15.74 -2.13
N TYR A 52 14.57 -15.06 -2.04
CA TYR A 52 13.94 -14.41 -3.17
C TYR A 52 14.89 -13.40 -3.82
N ASN A 53 14.75 -13.18 -5.14
CA ASN A 53 15.60 -12.25 -5.90
C ASN A 53 17.11 -12.51 -5.69
N CYS A 54 17.50 -13.79 -5.65
CA CYS A 54 18.88 -14.23 -5.39
C CYS A 54 19.46 -13.72 -4.05
N GLY A 55 18.60 -13.49 -3.05
CA GLY A 55 18.98 -12.93 -1.76
C GLY A 55 19.25 -11.43 -1.78
N VAL A 56 18.86 -10.72 -2.84
CA VAL A 56 18.92 -9.26 -2.90
C VAL A 56 17.59 -8.69 -2.38
N PRO A 57 17.61 -7.84 -1.33
CA PRO A 57 16.39 -7.25 -0.80
C PRO A 57 15.63 -6.47 -1.87
N VAL A 58 14.31 -6.64 -1.91
CA VAL A 58 13.43 -5.84 -2.77
C VAL A 58 13.42 -4.39 -2.30
N ASP A 59 13.26 -3.46 -3.24
CA ASP A 59 13.11 -2.04 -2.97
C ASP A 59 11.64 -1.62 -2.86
N GLU A 60 11.43 -0.37 -2.45
CA GLU A 60 10.10 0.19 -2.23
C GLU A 60 9.34 0.38 -3.55
N GLU A 61 10.03 0.71 -4.64
CA GLU A 61 9.41 0.88 -5.95
C GLU A 61 8.84 -0.44 -6.49
N TRP A 62 9.57 -1.54 -6.28
CA TRP A 62 9.10 -2.89 -6.56
C TRP A 62 7.91 -3.26 -5.67
N PHE A 63 7.95 -2.91 -4.37
CA PHE A 63 6.85 -3.17 -3.43
C PHE A 63 5.57 -2.46 -3.87
N ILE A 64 5.65 -1.17 -4.20
CA ILE A 64 4.50 -0.39 -4.69
C ILE A 64 3.93 -1.02 -5.97
N LYS A 65 4.80 -1.41 -6.90
CA LYS A 65 4.36 -1.99 -8.17
C LYS A 65 3.76 -3.39 -8.02
N THR A 66 4.28 -4.19 -7.09
CA THR A 66 4.03 -5.63 -7.04
C THR A 66 3.04 -6.03 -5.96
N ILE A 67 3.00 -5.29 -4.84
CA ILE A 67 2.33 -5.69 -3.61
C ILE A 67 1.28 -4.68 -3.16
N ALA A 68 1.61 -3.38 -3.12
CA ALA A 68 0.74 -2.37 -2.52
C ALA A 68 -0.66 -2.34 -3.16
N GLY A 69 -1.69 -2.37 -2.31
CA GLY A 69 -3.11 -2.35 -2.71
C GLY A 69 -3.62 -3.61 -3.43
N LYS A 70 -2.82 -4.68 -3.55
CA LYS A 70 -3.23 -5.93 -4.23
C LYS A 70 -3.77 -6.96 -3.25
N HIS A 71 -4.63 -7.83 -3.75
CA HIS A 71 -5.12 -8.97 -2.99
C HIS A 71 -4.05 -10.06 -2.86
N ASN A 72 -4.14 -10.85 -1.78
CA ASN A 72 -3.20 -11.93 -1.51
C ASN A 72 -3.11 -12.95 -2.64
N ASP A 73 -4.20 -13.22 -3.37
CA ASP A 73 -4.19 -14.13 -4.52
C ASP A 73 -3.30 -13.63 -5.67
N ASP A 74 -3.36 -12.32 -5.94
CA ASP A 74 -2.53 -11.67 -6.96
C ASP A 74 -1.06 -11.61 -6.53
N ILE A 75 -0.82 -11.32 -5.24
CA ILE A 75 0.51 -11.30 -4.65
C ILE A 75 1.13 -12.70 -4.68
N ALA A 76 0.39 -13.72 -4.27
CA ALA A 76 0.82 -15.12 -4.30
C ALA A 76 1.19 -15.54 -5.72
N SER A 77 0.35 -15.20 -6.70
CA SER A 77 0.60 -15.51 -8.11
C SER A 77 1.84 -14.79 -8.65
N ALA A 78 2.11 -13.56 -8.21
CA ALA A 78 3.27 -12.78 -8.62
C ALA A 78 4.58 -13.29 -7.99
N LEU A 79 4.53 -13.75 -6.74
CA LEU A 79 5.71 -14.22 -6.00
C LEU A 79 6.06 -15.68 -6.29
N PHE A 80 5.05 -16.53 -6.43
CA PHE A 80 5.17 -17.98 -6.57
C PHE A 80 4.27 -18.48 -7.72
N PRO A 81 4.59 -18.12 -8.98
CA PRO A 81 3.73 -18.42 -10.13
C PRO A 81 3.50 -19.93 -10.35
N ASP A 82 4.43 -20.77 -9.90
CA ASP A 82 4.37 -22.22 -10.02
C ASP A 82 3.80 -22.91 -8.76
N ASP A 83 3.53 -22.17 -7.68
CA ASP A 83 3.13 -22.72 -6.37
C ASP A 83 2.24 -21.75 -5.58
N GLN A 84 0.97 -21.69 -6.00
CA GLN A 84 -0.03 -20.79 -5.41
C GLN A 84 -0.28 -21.07 -3.92
N GLU A 85 -0.28 -22.35 -3.51
CA GLU A 85 -0.51 -22.74 -2.13
C GLU A 85 0.58 -22.19 -1.22
N ARG A 86 1.85 -22.33 -1.63
CA ARG A 86 2.97 -21.71 -0.93
C ARG A 86 2.86 -20.19 -0.89
N GLY A 87 2.45 -19.55 -1.98
CA GLY A 87 2.29 -18.11 -2.03
C GLY A 87 1.22 -17.57 -1.07
N LEU A 88 0.08 -18.27 -0.97
CA LEU A 88 -0.98 -17.91 -0.01
C LEU A 88 -0.51 -18.09 1.43
N LYS A 89 0.15 -19.22 1.73
CA LYS A 89 0.74 -19.46 3.04
C LYS A 89 1.78 -18.39 3.42
N PHE A 90 2.60 -17.97 2.46
CA PHE A 90 3.57 -16.88 2.65
C PHE A 90 2.87 -15.56 3.00
N CYS A 91 1.76 -15.23 2.33
CA CYS A 91 0.99 -14.02 2.64
C CYS A 91 0.41 -14.05 4.06
N ASP A 92 -0.10 -15.21 4.51
CA ASP A 92 -0.61 -15.39 5.88
C ASP A 92 0.50 -15.25 6.93
N GLU A 93 1.66 -15.84 6.69
CA GLU A 93 2.84 -15.74 7.55
C GLU A 93 3.35 -14.29 7.61
N LYS A 94 3.34 -13.56 6.49
CA LYS A 94 3.64 -12.13 6.43
C LYS A 94 2.70 -11.32 7.29
N GLU A 95 1.41 -11.62 7.23
CA GLU A 95 0.41 -10.94 8.04
C GLU A 95 0.59 -11.23 9.53
N ALA A 96 1.04 -12.44 9.88
CA ALA A 96 1.44 -12.78 11.25
C ALA A 96 2.69 -12.02 11.70
N MET A 97 3.69 -11.84 10.82
CA MET A 97 4.86 -11.01 11.09
C MET A 97 4.47 -9.54 11.30
N PHE A 98 3.65 -8.99 10.40
CA PHE A 98 3.18 -7.61 10.49
C PHE A 98 2.51 -7.31 11.84
N ARG A 99 1.63 -8.21 12.32
CA ARG A 99 0.98 -8.07 13.63
C ARG A 99 1.94 -8.01 14.82
N ARG A 100 3.16 -8.55 14.69
CA ARG A 100 4.18 -8.45 15.75
C ARG A 100 4.69 -7.02 15.93
N PHE A 101 4.65 -6.18 14.89
CA PHE A 101 5.05 -4.76 15.01
C PHE A 101 4.07 -3.94 15.86
N GLY A 102 2.79 -4.31 15.88
CA GLY A 102 1.75 -3.62 16.66
C GLY A 102 1.53 -4.19 18.06
N THR A 103 2.14 -5.33 18.41
CA THR A 103 1.97 -5.94 19.72
C THR A 103 2.97 -5.32 20.71
N PRO A 104 2.53 -4.68 21.81
CA PRO A 104 3.45 -4.19 22.83
C PRO A 104 4.26 -5.35 23.40
N CYS A 105 5.57 -5.19 23.53
CA CYS A 105 6.38 -6.12 24.30
C CYS A 105 5.86 -6.15 25.75
N ILE A 106 5.27 -7.27 26.16
CA ILE A 106 4.90 -7.59 27.55
C ILE A 106 5.95 -8.49 28.20
#